data_AF-A0A841EW25-F1
#
_entry.id   AF-A0A841EW25-F1
#
_cell.length_a   1.000
_cell.length_b   1.000
_cell.length_c   1.000
_cell.angle_alpha   90.00
_cell.angle_beta   90.00
_cell.angle_gamma   90.00
#
_symmetry.space_group_name_H-M   'P 1'
#
loop_
_entity.id
_entity.type
_entity.pdbx_description
1 polymer ?
#
loop_
_entity_poly.entity_id
_entity_poly.type
_entity_poly.pdbx_seq_one_letter_code
_entity_poly.pdbx_strand_id
1 'polypeptide(L)'
;MKDEEIFDILDGIASEETIIRHQNLLLSDEVYRSLFQEYAATHAMLDVMPVEKTAVNFTDKLMDKWELAQAEVFERKTSKLPFYFLIGAGIVLILSLMMVFSISSPSTMKVDLNPILNILQNKFFINGLLTINTLVLLKFIDKKFLKPYFEKHYHVGSF
;
A
#
# COMPACT_ATOMS: atom_id res chain seq x y z
N MET A 1 30.56 -11.56 52.53
CA MET A 1 29.44 -11.97 51.65
C MET A 1 29.86 -11.68 50.22
N LYS A 2 29.41 -12.46 49.23
CA LYS A 2 29.73 -12.17 47.82
C LYS A 2 28.73 -11.19 47.22
N ASP A 3 29.14 -10.41 46.23
CA ASP A 3 28.28 -9.41 45.59
C ASP A 3 27.08 -10.06 44.88
N GLU A 4 27.28 -11.23 44.25
CA GLU A 4 26.21 -12.03 43.64
C GLU A 4 25.09 -12.36 44.64
N GLU A 5 25.46 -12.75 45.86
CA GLU A 5 24.50 -13.09 46.92
C GLU A 5 23.75 -11.86 47.44
N ILE A 6 24.31 -10.65 47.27
CA ILE A 6 23.63 -9.39 47.60
C ILE A 6 22.57 -9.07 46.55
N PHE A 7 22.89 -9.26 45.26
CA PHE A 7 21.93 -9.10 44.18
C PHE A 7 20.81 -10.13 44.24
N ASP A 8 21.11 -11.40 44.57
CA ASP A 8 20.08 -12.43 44.78
C ASP A 8 19.08 -12.02 45.88
N ILE A 9 19.53 -11.30 46.91
CA ILE A 9 18.66 -10.76 47.96
C ILE A 9 17.81 -9.61 47.44
N LEU A 10 18.40 -8.68 46.68
CA LEU A 10 17.69 -7.54 46.10
C LEU A 10 16.63 -7.98 45.08
N ASP A 11 16.94 -9.00 44.28
CA ASP A 11 16.05 -9.62 43.30
C ASP A 11 14.99 -10.56 43.94
N GLY A 12 15.13 -10.87 45.24
CA GLY A 12 14.19 -11.72 45.98
C GLY A 12 14.30 -13.22 45.71
N ILE A 13 15.41 -13.68 45.15
CA ILE A 13 15.67 -15.10 44.79
C ILE A 13 16.66 -15.80 45.74
N ALA A 14 17.16 -15.10 46.76
CA ALA A 14 18.13 -15.64 47.71
C ALA A 14 17.58 -16.81 48.56
N SER A 15 18.46 -17.77 48.86
CA SER A 15 18.16 -18.88 49.77
C SER A 15 18.03 -18.41 51.23
N GLU A 16 17.27 -19.15 52.05
CA GLU A 16 17.04 -18.83 53.47
C GLU A 16 18.35 -18.69 54.28
N GLU A 17 19.35 -19.52 54.00
CA GLU A 17 20.67 -19.45 54.65
C GLU A 17 21.38 -18.12 54.34
N THR A 18 21.23 -17.64 53.11
CA THR A 18 21.82 -16.38 52.64
C THR A 18 21.13 -15.17 53.28
N ILE A 19 19.80 -15.24 53.46
CA ILE A 19 19.01 -14.22 54.14
C ILE A 19 19.40 -14.12 55.62
N ILE A 20 19.55 -15.25 56.33
CA ILE A 20 19.97 -15.27 57.74
C ILE A 20 21.38 -14.68 57.89
N ARG A 21 22.31 -15.05 57.00
CA ARG A 21 23.67 -14.49 56.98
C ARG A 21 23.66 -12.98 56.71
N HIS A 22 22.84 -12.51 55.78
CA HIS A 22 22.65 -11.09 55.50
C HIS A 22 22.11 -10.32 56.72
N GLN A 23 21.09 -10.85 57.41
CA GLN A 23 20.55 -10.24 58.62
C GLN A 23 21.60 -10.13 59.73
N ASN A 24 22.40 -11.18 59.92
CA ASN A 24 23.50 -11.15 60.88
C ASN A 24 24.54 -10.08 60.52
N LEU A 25 24.92 -9.98 59.24
CA LEU A 25 25.90 -9.00 58.77
C LEU A 25 25.38 -7.56 58.83
N LEU A 26 24.08 -7.32 58.60
CA LEU A 26 23.48 -6.00 58.77
C LEU A 26 23.54 -5.49 60.22
N LEU A 27 23.52 -6.40 61.20
CA LEU A 27 23.57 -6.07 62.62
C LEU A 27 25.02 -5.93 63.13
N SER A 28 25.94 -6.74 62.62
CA SER A 28 27.31 -6.81 63.14
C SER A 28 28.33 -5.94 62.42
N ASP A 29 28.09 -5.60 61.15
CA ASP A 29 29.09 -4.97 60.27
C ASP A 29 28.55 -3.68 59.62
N GLU A 30 29.12 -2.55 60.04
CA GLU A 30 28.75 -1.23 59.53
C GLU A 30 29.22 -1.00 58.09
N VAL A 31 30.36 -1.58 57.69
CA VAL A 31 30.90 -1.44 56.32
C VAL A 31 29.99 -2.19 55.35
N TYR A 32 29.59 -3.40 55.72
CA TYR A 32 28.63 -4.19 54.94
C TYR A 32 27.29 -3.46 54.80
N ARG A 33 26.78 -2.86 55.88
CA ARG A 33 25.52 -2.09 55.86
C ARG A 33 25.58 -0.92 54.89
N SER A 34 26.68 -0.18 54.87
CA SER A 34 26.89 0.93 53.92
C SER A 34 26.93 0.44 52.48
N LEU A 35 27.66 -0.66 52.21
CA LEU A 35 27.76 -1.26 50.89
C LEU A 35 26.39 -1.74 50.38
N PHE A 36 25.62 -2.40 51.24
CA PHE A 36 24.28 -2.86 50.90
C PHE A 36 23.33 -1.70 50.57
N GLN A 37 23.41 -0.59 51.30
CA GLN A 37 22.62 0.61 50.98
C GLN A 37 22.96 1.21 49.62
N GLU A 38 24.23 1.23 49.25
CA GLU A 38 24.67 1.72 47.93
C GLU A 38 24.13 0.83 46.80
N TYR A 39 24.21 -0.49 46.96
CA TYR A 39 23.67 -1.45 45.98
C TYR A 39 22.15 -1.41 45.90
N ALA A 40 21.45 -1.32 47.04
CA ALA A 40 20.00 -1.17 47.06
C ALA A 40 19.54 0.13 46.37
N ALA A 41 20.25 1.24 46.59
CA ALA A 41 19.97 2.51 45.93
C ALA A 41 20.19 2.43 44.41
N THR A 42 21.28 1.80 43.98
CA THR A 42 21.58 1.61 42.55
C THR A 42 20.56 0.69 41.87
N HIS A 43 20.19 -0.41 42.53
CA HIS A 43 19.17 -1.33 42.05
C HIS A 43 17.81 -0.63 41.88
N ALA A 44 17.39 0.17 42.87
CA ALA A 44 16.17 0.97 42.77
C ALA A 44 16.21 2.01 41.64
N MET A 45 17.37 2.63 41.37
CA MET A 45 17.52 3.55 40.24
C MET A 45 17.40 2.84 38.89
N LEU A 46 17.91 1.62 38.78
CA LEU A 46 17.79 0.80 37.57
C LEU A 46 16.35 0.34 37.32
N ASP A 47 15.61 0.00 38.37
CA ASP A 47 14.21 -0.45 38.27
C ASP A 47 13.26 0.69 37.86
N VAL A 48 13.59 1.93 38.25
CA VAL A 48 12.87 3.15 37.85
C VAL A 48 13.32 3.66 36.48
N MET A 49 14.46 3.20 35.96
CA MET A 49 14.92 3.61 34.64
C MET A 49 13.97 3.02 33.59
N PRO A 50 13.34 3.85 32.74
CA PRO A 50 12.50 3.34 31.68
C PRO A 50 13.38 2.55 30.71
N VAL A 51 13.40 1.22 30.87
CA VAL A 51 14.00 0.31 29.89
C VAL A 51 13.39 0.68 28.55
N GLU A 52 14.22 1.17 27.62
CA GLU A 52 13.76 1.54 26.28
C GLU A 52 12.89 0.39 25.77
N LYS A 53 11.61 0.71 25.51
CA LYS A 53 10.60 -0.26 25.09
C LYS A 53 11.22 -1.12 23.99
N THR A 54 11.36 -2.42 24.29
CA THR A 54 12.01 -3.40 23.43
C THR A 54 11.51 -3.26 21.99
N ALA A 55 12.43 -3.49 21.05
CA ALA A 55 12.27 -3.34 19.60
C ALA A 55 10.99 -3.96 19.00
N VAL A 56 10.27 -4.81 19.74
CA VAL A 56 8.93 -5.31 19.41
C VAL A 56 7.97 -4.16 19.08
N ASN A 57 7.95 -3.08 19.86
CA ASN A 57 7.10 -1.91 19.56
C ASN A 57 7.54 -1.13 18.32
N PHE A 58 8.80 -1.27 17.91
CA PHE A 58 9.31 -0.67 16.68
C PHE A 58 8.98 -1.53 15.47
N THR A 59 9.14 -2.84 15.58
CA THR A 59 8.76 -3.82 14.55
C THR A 59 7.26 -3.79 14.29
N ASP A 60 6.41 -3.74 15.33
CA ASP A 60 4.96 -3.67 15.18
C ASP A 60 4.55 -2.37 14.46
N LYS A 61 5.12 -1.22 14.87
CA LYS A 61 4.87 0.06 14.20
C LYS A 61 5.40 0.11 12.76
N LEU A 62 6.45 -0.63 12.45
CA LEU A 62 6.98 -0.76 11.10
C LEU A 62 6.08 -1.65 10.24
N MET A 63 5.62 -2.78 10.79
CA MET A 63 4.73 -3.70 10.10
C MET A 63 3.37 -3.05 9.83
N ASP A 64 2.80 -2.33 10.80
CA ASP A 64 1.56 -1.56 10.61
C ASP A 64 1.70 -0.54 9.48
N LYS A 65 2.82 0.20 9.46
CA LYS A 65 3.10 1.19 8.40
C LYS A 65 3.40 0.54 7.05
N TRP A 66 4.00 -0.62 7.04
CA TRP A 66 4.30 -1.39 5.83
C TRP A 66 3.03 -1.98 5.22
N GLU A 67 2.13 -2.51 6.04
CA GLU A 67 0.82 -3.03 5.62
C GLU A 67 -0.07 -1.91 5.09
N LEU A 68 -0.07 -0.73 5.74
CA LEU A 68 -0.76 0.46 5.25
C LEU A 68 -0.18 1.01 3.93
N ALA A 69 1.13 0.86 3.71
CA ALA A 69 1.77 1.27 2.45
C ALA A 69 1.58 0.25 1.32
N GLN A 70 1.41 -1.03 1.65
CA GLN A 70 1.09 -2.09 0.70
C GLN A 70 -0.40 -2.20 0.39
N ALA A 71 -1.28 -1.66 1.24
CA ALA A 71 -2.69 -1.54 0.93
C ALA A 71 -2.84 -0.73 -0.37
N GLU A 72 -3.09 -1.45 -1.46
CA GLU A 72 -3.25 -0.87 -2.79
C GLU A 72 -4.24 0.29 -2.69
N VAL A 73 -3.71 1.51 -2.85
CA VAL A 73 -4.55 2.70 -2.96
C VAL A 73 -5.38 2.46 -4.20
N PHE A 74 -6.62 2.00 -4.00
CA PHE A 74 -7.61 1.87 -5.05
C PHE A 74 -7.85 3.27 -5.58
N GLU A 75 -7.04 3.70 -6.54
CA GLU A 75 -7.30 4.89 -7.31
C GLU A 75 -8.66 4.68 -7.95
N ARG A 76 -9.65 5.40 -7.40
CA ARG A 76 -11.02 5.41 -7.89
C ARG A 76 -10.93 5.93 -9.32
N LYS A 77 -10.83 5.03 -10.30
CA LYS A 77 -10.73 5.38 -11.72
C LYS A 77 -11.88 6.30 -12.04
N THR A 78 -11.56 7.58 -12.23
CA THR A 78 -12.56 8.59 -12.53
C THR A 78 -13.10 8.22 -13.91
N SER A 79 -14.30 7.66 -13.93
CA SER A 79 -14.90 7.20 -15.17
C SER A 79 -15.24 8.45 -15.99
N LYS A 80 -14.47 8.70 -17.05
CA LYS A 80 -14.73 9.78 -18.02
C LYS A 80 -15.93 9.49 -18.93
N LEU A 81 -16.59 8.34 -18.74
CA LEU A 81 -17.73 7.87 -19.51
C LEU A 81 -18.92 8.86 -19.56
N PRO A 82 -19.28 9.56 -18.46
CA PRO A 82 -20.36 10.55 -18.49
C PRO A 82 -20.04 11.75 -19.40
N PHE A 83 -18.77 12.15 -19.49
CA PHE A 83 -18.34 13.25 -20.37
C PHE A 83 -18.43 12.85 -21.85
N TYR A 84 -18.00 11.64 -22.20
CA TYR A 84 -18.14 11.13 -23.56
C TYR A 84 -19.62 10.96 -23.95
N PHE A 85 -20.47 10.54 -23.02
CA PHE A 85 -21.91 10.44 -23.25
C PHE A 85 -22.55 11.81 -23.51
N LEU A 86 -22.19 12.83 -22.73
CA LEU A 86 -22.67 14.21 -22.92
C LEU A 86 -22.25 14.79 -24.27
N ILE A 87 -20.98 14.61 -24.66
CA ILE A 87 -20.47 15.07 -25.96
C ILE A 87 -21.20 14.34 -27.10
N GLY A 88 -21.37 13.02 -26.99
CA GLY A 88 -22.10 12.23 -27.99
C GLY A 88 -23.55 12.66 -28.14
N ALA A 89 -24.26 12.85 -27.03
CA ALA A 89 -25.64 13.35 -27.03
C ALA A 89 -25.75 14.74 -27.65
N GLY A 90 -24.79 15.63 -27.38
CA GLY A 90 -24.73 16.96 -27.99
C GLY A 90 -24.57 16.92 -29.51
N ILE A 91 -23.68 16.06 -30.02
CA ILE A 91 -23.47 15.89 -31.46
C ILE A 91 -24.74 15.35 -32.14
N VAL A 92 -25.40 14.35 -31.54
CA VAL A 92 -26.65 13.79 -32.06
C VAL A 92 -27.76 14.83 -32.07
N LEU A 93 -27.85 15.67 -31.04
CA LEU A 93 -28.84 16.73 -30.95
C LEU A 93 -28.62 17.80 -32.02
N ILE A 94 -27.37 18.20 -32.27
CA ILE A 94 -27.02 19.15 -33.35
C ILE A 94 -27.37 18.54 -34.72
N LEU A 95 -27.01 17.28 -34.97
CA LEU A 95 -27.34 16.58 -36.23
C LEU A 95 -28.85 16.46 -36.43
N SER A 96 -29.61 16.19 -35.37
CA SER A 96 -31.08 16.13 -35.41
C SER A 96 -31.69 17.50 -35.74
N LEU A 97 -31.18 18.58 -35.13
CA LEU A 97 -31.59 19.94 -35.47
C LEU A 97 -31.30 20.26 -36.94
N MET A 98 -30.08 19.95 -37.43
CA MET A 98 -29.74 20.18 -38.84
C MET A 98 -30.66 19.41 -39.79
N MET A 99 -31.02 18.16 -39.47
CA MET A 99 -32.00 17.38 -40.23
C MET A 99 -33.37 18.06 -40.28
N VAL A 100 -33.90 18.53 -39.14
CA VAL A 100 -35.20 19.21 -39.08
C VAL A 100 -35.20 20.52 -39.89
N PHE A 101 -34.11 21.29 -39.81
CA PHE A 101 -33.94 22.50 -40.62
C PHE A 101 -33.78 22.18 -42.11
N SER A 102 -33.12 21.07 -42.49
CA SER A 102 -33.01 20.63 -43.89
C SER A 102 -34.32 20.10 -44.47
N ILE A 103 -35.19 19.46 -43.69
CA ILE A 103 -36.49 18.93 -44.15
C ILE A 103 -37.51 20.04 -44.45
N SER A 104 -37.29 21.26 -43.92
CA SER A 104 -38.12 22.44 -44.20
C SER A 104 -38.02 22.96 -45.64
N SER A 105 -37.14 22.36 -46.46
CA SER A 105 -37.10 22.56 -47.91
C SER A 105 -37.74 21.35 -48.60
N PRO A 106 -38.82 21.49 -49.41
CA PRO A 106 -39.46 20.37 -50.07
C PRO A 106 -38.63 19.97 -51.29
N SER A 107 -37.53 19.25 -51.05
CA SER A 107 -36.76 18.58 -52.09
C SER A 107 -36.87 17.09 -51.85
N THR A 108 -37.55 16.40 -52.77
CA THR A 108 -37.62 14.94 -52.84
C THR A 108 -36.20 14.36 -52.85
N MET A 109 -35.70 13.96 -51.69
CA MET A 109 -34.39 13.32 -51.55
C MET A 109 -34.48 11.91 -52.14
N LYS A 110 -34.02 11.74 -53.38
CA LYS A 110 -33.47 10.45 -53.79
C LYS A 110 -32.21 10.24 -52.94
N VAL A 111 -32.26 9.25 -52.05
CA VAL A 111 -31.10 8.85 -51.25
C VAL A 111 -30.07 8.26 -52.19
N ASP A 112 -29.15 9.10 -52.65
CA ASP A 112 -28.00 8.66 -53.43
C ASP A 112 -26.94 8.13 -52.45
N LEU A 113 -26.72 6.81 -52.48
CA LEU A 113 -25.77 6.10 -51.62
C LEU A 113 -24.34 6.12 -52.18
N ASN A 114 -24.16 6.60 -53.42
CA ASN A 114 -22.85 6.76 -54.05
C ASN A 114 -21.81 7.52 -53.20
N PRO A 115 -22.13 8.64 -52.53
CA PRO A 115 -21.17 9.31 -51.66
C PRO A 115 -20.67 8.43 -50.51
N ILE A 116 -21.53 7.60 -49.91
CA ILE A 116 -21.16 6.70 -48.82
C ILE A 116 -20.28 5.56 -49.35
N LEU A 117 -20.61 5.02 -50.52
CA LEU A 117 -19.81 3.97 -51.17
C LEU A 117 -18.41 4.47 -51.54
N ASN A 118 -18.30 5.70 -52.04
CA ASN A 118 -17.02 6.33 -52.38
C ASN A 118 -16.14 6.59 -51.15
N ILE A 119 -16.74 6.87 -49.99
CA ILE A 119 -15.99 6.99 -48.74
C ILE A 119 -15.48 5.63 -48.28
N LEU A 120 -16.28 4.57 -48.43
CA LEU A 120 -15.89 3.20 -48.07
C LEU A 120 -14.76 2.65 -48.97
N GLN A 121 -14.72 3.07 -50.23
CA GLN A 121 -13.66 2.74 -51.19
C GLN A 121 -12.43 3.65 -51.08
N ASN A 122 -12.48 4.69 -50.25
CA ASN A 122 -11.37 5.60 -50.10
C ASN A 122 -10.19 4.90 -49.42
N LYS A 123 -9.05 4.86 -50.12
CA LYS A 123 -7.82 4.22 -49.69
C LYS A 123 -7.32 4.76 -48.34
N PHE A 124 -7.55 6.05 -48.05
CA PHE A 124 -7.21 6.64 -46.75
C PHE A 124 -8.10 6.12 -45.63
N PHE A 125 -9.39 5.90 -45.90
CA PHE A 125 -10.33 5.36 -44.92
C PHE A 125 -10.01 3.90 -44.60
N ILE A 126 -9.73 3.08 -45.63
CA ILE A 126 -9.32 1.68 -45.46
C ILE A 126 -7.99 1.57 -44.70
N ASN A 127 -6.99 2.38 -45.07
CA ASN A 127 -5.71 2.38 -44.37
C ASN A 127 -5.85 2.87 -42.92
N GLY A 128 -6.68 3.89 -42.67
CA GLY A 128 -7.00 4.36 -41.32
C GLY A 128 -7.67 3.28 -40.48
N LEU A 129 -8.67 2.60 -41.03
CA LEU A 129 -9.37 1.49 -40.37
C LEU A 129 -8.42 0.33 -40.06
N LEU A 130 -7.56 -0.05 -41.01
CA LEU A 130 -6.52 -1.06 -40.82
C LEU A 130 -5.54 -0.68 -39.71
N THR A 131 -5.08 0.58 -39.68
CA THR A 131 -4.16 1.08 -38.65
C THR A 131 -4.80 1.08 -37.26
N ILE A 132 -6.08 1.43 -37.17
CA ILE A 132 -6.83 1.34 -35.92
C ILE A 132 -6.99 -0.12 -35.50
N ASN A 133 -7.33 -1.02 -36.43
CA ASN A 133 -7.47 -2.44 -36.14
C ASN A 133 -6.14 -3.07 -35.69
N THR A 134 -5.01 -2.72 -36.29
CA THR A 134 -3.70 -3.23 -35.87
C THR A 134 -3.31 -2.71 -34.50
N LEU A 135 -3.61 -1.45 -34.16
CA LEU A 135 -3.41 -0.91 -32.81
C LEU A 135 -4.27 -1.62 -31.76
N VAL A 136 -5.53 -1.91 -32.09
CA VAL A 136 -6.43 -2.66 -31.20
C VAL A 136 -5.93 -4.10 -31.02
N LEU A 137 -5.49 -4.76 -32.10
CA LEU A 137 -4.93 -6.11 -32.04
C LEU A 137 -3.65 -6.14 -31.20
N LEU A 138 -2.76 -5.16 -31.38
CA LEU A 138 -1.53 -5.03 -30.60
C LEU A 138 -1.83 -4.85 -29.11
N LYS A 139 -2.78 -3.97 -28.77
CA LYS A 139 -3.23 -3.77 -27.39
C LYS A 139 -3.86 -5.04 -26.80
N PHE A 140 -4.56 -5.82 -27.61
CA PHE A 140 -5.14 -7.09 -27.18
C PHE A 140 -4.06 -8.14 -26.93
N ILE A 141 -3.04 -8.24 -27.79
CA ILE A 141 -1.90 -9.13 -27.61
C ILE A 141 -1.12 -8.75 -26.34
N ASP A 142 -0.86 -7.45 -26.14
CA ASP A 142 -0.18 -6.95 -24.95
C ASP A 142 -0.93 -7.30 -23.66
N LYS A 143 -2.25 -7.04 -23.63
CA LYS A 143 -3.06 -7.32 -22.45
C LYS A 143 -3.28 -8.81 -22.19
N LYS A 144 -3.43 -9.63 -23.23
CA LYS A 144 -3.82 -11.05 -23.11
C LYS A 144 -2.64 -12.01 -23.05
N PHE A 145 -1.52 -11.66 -23.67
CA PHE A 145 -0.34 -12.54 -23.74
C PHE A 145 0.88 -11.96 -23.03
N LEU A 146 1.24 -10.69 -23.27
CA LEU A 146 2.48 -10.14 -22.70
C LEU A 146 2.37 -9.94 -21.18
N LYS A 147 1.31 -9.32 -20.68
CA LYS A 147 1.11 -9.14 -19.23
C LYS A 147 1.16 -10.44 -18.41
N PRO A 148 0.37 -11.48 -18.72
CA PRO A 148 0.41 -12.71 -17.94
C PRO A 148 1.71 -13.52 -18.13
N TYR A 149 2.40 -13.35 -19.27
CA TYR A 149 3.71 -13.97 -19.48
C TYR A 149 4.78 -13.37 -18.56
N PHE A 150 4.81 -12.04 -18.43
CA PHE A 150 5.76 -11.37 -17.56
C PHE A 150 5.41 -11.54 -16.07
N GLU A 151 4.13 -11.49 -15.69
CA GLU A 151 3.70 -11.77 -14.30
C GLU A 151 4.12 -13.19 -13.86
N LYS A 152 4.08 -14.18 -14.75
CA LYS A 152 4.48 -15.56 -14.44
C LYS A 152 6.00 -15.75 -14.33
N HIS A 153 6.82 -14.92 -14.97
CA HIS A 153 8.28 -15.09 -15.01
C HIS A 153 9.04 -14.17 -14.05
N TYR A 154 8.44 -13.07 -13.58
CA TYR A 154 9.05 -12.20 -12.57
C TYR A 154 8.79 -12.64 -11.11
N HIS A 155 7.88 -13.59 -10.86
CA HIS A 155 7.65 -14.16 -9.53
C HIS A 155 8.65 -15.25 -9.09
N VAL A 156 9.65 -15.60 -9.91
CA VAL A 156 10.66 -16.63 -9.57
C VAL A 156 11.98 -16.03 -9.05
N GLY A 157 12.06 -14.70 -8.91
CA GLY A 157 13.30 -14.00 -8.53
C GLY A 157 13.31 -13.33 -7.15
N SER A 158 12.32 -13.58 -6.29
CA SER A 158 12.31 -13.04 -4.93
C SER A 158 12.29 -14.16 -3.89
N PHE A 159 13.45 -14.79 -3.68
CA PHE A 159 13.92 -15.33 -2.40
C PHE A 159 15.43 -15.57 -2.51
#